data_AF-A0A5B7AJV8-F1
#
_entry.id   AF-A0A5B7AJV8-F1
#
_cell.length_a   1.000
_cell.length_b   1.000
_cell.length_c   1.000
_cell.angle_alpha   90.00
_cell.angle_beta   90.00
_cell.angle_gamma   90.00
#
_symmetry.space_group_name_H-M   'P 1'
#
loop_
_entity.id
_entity.type
_entity.pdbx_description
1 polymer ?
#
loop_
_entity_poly.entity_id
_entity_poly.type
_entity_poly.pdbx_seq_one_letter_code
_entity_poly.pdbx_strand_id
1 'polypeptide(L)'
;MASAKTSRSRSLKGTPAKGNAMDTGTNLEENLNVFRSDNFDADGYVQSKCHSLNEKEIRQLCSYLLDLKKASAEEMRKSVYANYAAFIRTSKEISDLEGELLSIRNLLSSQATLIHGLAEGVHIDSLSITVPDSPTANGLSNYEDRGPSDLEKQLIEFPDLLDVLLAERRVDEALATLDEGERVAFEAKEKNTLSPAVLMSLQTAITERRQKLADQLAEAACQPST
;
A
#
# COMPACT_ATOMS: atom_id res chain seq x y z
N MET A 1 22.90 -17.85 -73.67
CA MET A 1 21.52 -17.38 -73.92
C MET A 1 21.27 -16.22 -72.96
N ALA A 2 21.51 -14.97 -73.35
CA ALA A 2 20.69 -14.08 -74.18
C ALA A 2 19.72 -13.20 -73.36
N SER A 3 19.97 -11.89 -73.46
CA SER A 3 19.08 -10.73 -73.27
C SER A 3 18.77 -10.19 -71.87
N ALA A 4 19.32 -9.00 -71.65
CA ALA A 4 18.78 -7.92 -70.82
C ALA A 4 17.39 -7.45 -71.27
N LYS A 5 16.66 -6.77 -70.36
CA LYS A 5 15.83 -5.58 -70.69
C LYS A 5 15.33 -4.84 -69.43
N THR A 6 15.85 -3.62 -69.28
CA THR A 6 15.23 -2.44 -68.64
C THR A 6 13.84 -2.16 -69.21
N SER A 7 12.89 -1.63 -68.41
CA SER A 7 11.96 -0.55 -68.83
C SER A 7 11.08 0.03 -67.70
N ARG A 8 11.33 1.32 -67.45
CA ARG A 8 10.43 2.44 -67.10
C ARG A 8 8.91 2.24 -66.97
N SER A 9 8.41 2.77 -65.84
CA SER A 9 7.25 3.68 -65.64
C SER A 9 5.96 3.51 -66.45
N ARG A 10 4.84 3.36 -65.73
CA ARG A 10 3.58 4.02 -66.10
C ARG A 10 2.79 4.41 -64.86
N SER A 11 2.73 5.73 -64.62
CA SER A 11 1.71 6.36 -63.79
C SER A 11 0.34 6.09 -64.42
N LEU A 12 -0.57 5.50 -63.65
CA LEU A 12 -1.99 5.51 -63.94
C LEU A 12 -2.68 6.26 -62.82
N LYS A 13 -3.04 7.50 -63.15
CA LYS A 13 -4.01 8.33 -62.45
C LYS A 13 -5.32 7.55 -62.36
N GLY A 14 -5.75 7.23 -61.14
CA GLY A 14 -7.04 6.64 -60.86
C GLY A 14 -7.53 7.08 -59.48
N THR A 15 -8.22 8.21 -59.41
CA THR A 15 -9.36 8.39 -58.50
C THR A 15 -10.52 7.52 -59.04
N PRO A 16 -11.37 6.87 -58.23
CA PRO A 16 -12.04 7.36 -57.02
C PRO A 16 -11.84 6.35 -55.86
N ALA A 17 -12.30 6.47 -54.62
CA ALA A 17 -13.53 7.00 -54.11
C ALA A 17 -13.32 7.38 -52.64
N LYS A 18 -13.99 8.46 -52.25
CA LYS A 18 -14.12 8.92 -50.89
C LYS A 18 -14.90 7.86 -50.09
N GLY A 19 -14.17 6.94 -49.47
CA GLY A 19 -14.71 6.08 -48.43
C GLY A 19 -14.93 6.91 -47.18
N ASN A 20 -16.15 7.36 -46.95
CA ASN A 20 -16.59 7.85 -45.65
C ASN A 20 -16.53 6.67 -44.66
N ALA A 21 -15.37 6.47 -44.05
CA ALA A 21 -15.12 5.47 -43.00
C ALA A 21 -15.11 6.13 -41.61
N MET A 22 -15.92 7.17 -41.40
CA MET A 22 -15.84 8.00 -40.19
C MET A 22 -17.21 8.41 -39.64
N ASP A 23 -18.22 7.55 -39.76
CA ASP A 23 -19.56 7.84 -39.21
C ASP A 23 -20.34 6.63 -38.69
N THR A 24 -19.74 5.43 -38.68
CA THR A 24 -20.43 4.22 -38.19
C THR A 24 -20.39 4.05 -36.67
N GLY A 25 -19.38 4.62 -35.99
CA GLY A 25 -19.23 4.49 -34.53
C GLY A 25 -20.21 5.38 -33.75
N THR A 26 -20.35 6.63 -34.16
CA THR A 26 -21.28 7.62 -33.58
C THR A 26 -22.74 7.25 -33.83
N ASN A 27 -23.04 6.79 -35.06
CA ASN A 27 -24.37 6.33 -35.42
C ASN A 27 -24.77 5.09 -34.60
N LEU A 28 -23.85 4.16 -34.31
CA LEU A 28 -24.16 2.95 -33.54
C LEU A 28 -24.57 3.26 -32.09
N GLU A 29 -23.87 4.17 -31.40
CA GLU A 29 -24.23 4.58 -30.04
C GLU A 29 -25.58 5.29 -29.99
N GLU A 30 -25.82 6.22 -30.91
CA GLU A 30 -27.09 6.94 -31.03
C GLU A 30 -28.26 6.00 -31.30
N ASN A 31 -28.06 4.97 -32.12
CA ASN A 31 -29.07 3.96 -32.39
C ASN A 31 -29.27 2.98 -31.24
N LEU A 32 -28.23 2.66 -30.46
CA LEU A 32 -28.35 1.84 -29.26
C LEU A 32 -29.07 2.58 -28.13
N ASN A 33 -28.98 3.91 -28.06
CA ASN A 33 -29.58 4.70 -26.98
C ASN A 33 -31.10 4.51 -26.88
N VAL A 34 -31.80 4.28 -28.00
CA VAL A 34 -33.25 4.00 -27.98
C VAL A 34 -33.57 2.69 -27.25
N PHE A 35 -32.64 1.72 -27.27
CA PHE A 35 -32.78 0.41 -26.64
C PHE A 35 -32.16 0.31 -25.25
N ARG A 36 -31.51 1.37 -24.75
CA ARG A 36 -30.90 1.41 -23.41
C ARG A 36 -31.89 1.81 -22.31
N SER A 37 -33.10 2.24 -22.66
CA SER A 37 -34.13 2.64 -21.69
C SER A 37 -34.72 1.43 -20.97
N ASP A 38 -34.80 1.50 -19.64
CA ASP A 38 -35.45 0.47 -18.81
C ASP A 38 -36.96 0.33 -19.10
N ASN A 39 -37.58 1.37 -19.68
CA ASN A 39 -39.00 1.42 -20.02
C ASN A 39 -39.23 1.32 -21.55
N PHE A 40 -38.41 0.54 -22.26
CA PHE A 40 -38.53 0.40 -23.71
C PHE A 40 -39.85 -0.28 -24.12
N ASP A 41 -40.68 0.44 -24.88
CA ASP A 41 -41.91 -0.08 -25.48
C ASP A 41 -41.63 -0.60 -26.90
N ALA A 42 -41.57 -1.92 -27.03
CA ALA A 42 -41.32 -2.59 -28.30
C ALA A 42 -42.46 -2.38 -29.31
N ASP A 43 -43.71 -2.42 -28.87
CA ASP A 43 -44.87 -2.31 -29.74
C ASP A 43 -45.03 -0.86 -30.24
N GLY A 44 -44.84 0.12 -29.36
CA GLY A 44 -44.81 1.54 -29.72
C GLY A 44 -43.66 1.89 -30.67
N TYR A 45 -42.48 1.29 -30.47
CA TYR A 45 -41.34 1.46 -31.38
C TYR A 45 -41.63 0.91 -32.78
N VAL A 46 -42.17 -0.31 -32.88
CA VAL A 46 -42.52 -0.92 -34.16
C VAL A 46 -43.64 -0.15 -34.84
N GLN A 47 -44.68 0.26 -34.12
CA GLN A 47 -45.77 1.07 -34.69
C GLN A 47 -45.25 2.40 -35.21
N SER A 48 -44.51 3.15 -34.40
CA SER A 48 -43.93 4.44 -34.80
C SER A 48 -43.01 4.29 -36.02
N LYS A 49 -42.17 3.24 -36.04
CA LYS A 49 -41.15 3.10 -37.07
C LYS A 49 -41.64 2.45 -38.35
N CYS A 50 -42.60 1.53 -38.30
CA CYS A 50 -43.12 0.80 -39.45
C CYS A 50 -44.37 1.42 -40.08
N HIS A 51 -45.03 2.39 -39.42
CA HIS A 51 -46.29 2.97 -39.95
C HIS A 51 -46.14 3.59 -41.35
N SER A 52 -44.97 4.14 -41.68
CA SER A 52 -44.70 4.80 -42.97
C SER A 52 -43.75 4.03 -43.89
N LEU A 53 -43.34 2.80 -43.54
CA LEU A 53 -42.32 2.06 -44.28
C LEU A 53 -42.93 1.10 -45.30
N ASN A 54 -42.28 1.01 -46.47
CA ASN A 54 -42.58 0.00 -47.47
C ASN A 54 -41.89 -1.34 -47.15
N GLU A 55 -42.30 -2.42 -47.82
CA GLU A 55 -41.79 -3.78 -47.58
C GLU A 55 -40.25 -3.91 -47.69
N LYS A 56 -39.62 -3.15 -48.60
CA LYS A 56 -38.15 -3.16 -48.75
C LYS A 56 -37.47 -2.48 -47.58
N GLU A 57 -38.03 -1.36 -47.11
CA GLU A 57 -37.53 -0.64 -45.94
C GLU A 57 -37.71 -1.44 -44.65
N ILE A 58 -38.82 -2.17 -44.51
CA ILE A 58 -39.03 -3.10 -43.39
C ILE A 58 -37.98 -4.21 -43.40
N ARG A 59 -37.69 -4.82 -44.56
CA ARG A 59 -36.62 -5.82 -44.67
C ARG A 59 -35.26 -5.24 -44.30
N GLN A 60 -34.95 -4.04 -44.76
CA GLN A 60 -33.71 -3.35 -44.42
C GLN A 60 -33.62 -3.06 -42.91
N LEU A 61 -34.72 -2.64 -42.29
CA LEU A 61 -34.81 -2.42 -40.85
C LEU A 61 -34.58 -3.73 -40.07
N CYS A 62 -35.18 -4.84 -40.49
CA CYS A 62 -34.96 -6.14 -39.86
C CYS A 62 -33.49 -6.58 -39.94
N SER A 63 -32.85 -6.45 -41.11
CA SER A 63 -31.43 -6.74 -41.27
C SER A 63 -30.57 -5.84 -40.38
N TYR A 64 -30.87 -4.55 -40.36
CA TYR A 64 -30.19 -3.58 -39.50
C TYR A 64 -30.30 -3.93 -38.02
N LEU A 65 -31.50 -4.28 -37.52
CA LEU A 65 -31.70 -4.66 -36.12
C LEU A 65 -30.95 -5.96 -35.76
N LEU A 66 -30.84 -6.90 -36.70
CA LEU A 66 -30.04 -8.12 -36.53
C LEU A 66 -28.54 -7.81 -36.38
N ASP A 67 -28.02 -6.93 -37.21
CA ASP A 67 -26.63 -6.48 -37.13
C ASP A 67 -26.37 -5.69 -35.84
N LEU A 68 -27.31 -4.82 -35.46
CA LEU A 68 -27.27 -4.06 -34.21
C LEU A 68 -27.25 -4.98 -32.99
N LYS A 69 -28.08 -6.03 -32.97
CA LYS A 69 -28.08 -7.06 -31.92
C LYS A 69 -26.73 -7.75 -31.82
N LYS A 70 -26.13 -8.12 -32.95
CA LYS A 70 -24.80 -8.75 -32.99
C LYS A 70 -23.72 -7.81 -32.47
N ALA A 71 -23.74 -6.55 -32.88
CA ALA A 71 -22.82 -5.53 -32.40
C ALA A 71 -22.97 -5.28 -30.89
N SER A 72 -24.20 -5.20 -30.38
CA SER A 72 -24.48 -5.05 -28.94
C SER A 72 -23.93 -6.21 -28.11
N ALA A 73 -24.09 -7.45 -28.57
CA ALA A 73 -23.53 -8.61 -27.87
C ALA A 73 -22.01 -8.60 -27.83
N GLU A 74 -21.37 -8.18 -28.92
CA GLU A 74 -19.93 -8.03 -29.02
C GLU A 74 -19.40 -6.88 -28.14
N GLU A 75 -20.12 -5.77 -28.04
CA GLU A 75 -19.77 -4.66 -27.16
C GLU A 75 -19.89 -5.04 -25.69
N MET A 76 -20.96 -5.73 -25.31
CA MET A 76 -21.11 -6.30 -23.96
C MET A 76 -19.95 -7.22 -23.62
N ARG A 77 -19.56 -8.10 -24.57
CA ARG A 77 -18.40 -8.97 -24.40
C ARG A 77 -17.13 -8.14 -24.18
N LYS A 78 -16.82 -7.18 -25.04
CA LYS A 78 -15.61 -6.34 -24.89
C LYS A 78 -15.58 -5.62 -23.54
N SER A 79 -16.70 -5.06 -23.10
CA SER A 79 -16.83 -4.38 -21.81
C SER A 79 -16.49 -5.30 -20.63
N VAL A 80 -17.01 -6.53 -20.62
CA VAL A 80 -16.68 -7.53 -19.58
C VAL A 80 -15.21 -7.95 -19.66
N TYR A 81 -14.69 -8.20 -20.85
CA TYR A 81 -13.31 -8.68 -21.03
C TYR A 81 -12.26 -7.60 -20.73
N ALA A 82 -12.57 -6.32 -20.95
CA ALA A 82 -11.65 -5.21 -20.69
C ALA A 82 -11.16 -5.17 -19.24
N ASN A 83 -12.05 -5.51 -18.30
CA ASN A 83 -11.72 -5.51 -16.87
C ASN A 83 -11.23 -6.86 -16.35
N TYR A 84 -11.33 -7.93 -17.15
CA TYR A 84 -11.00 -9.28 -16.69
C TYR A 84 -9.52 -9.41 -16.28
N ALA A 85 -8.61 -8.81 -17.06
CA ALA A 85 -7.18 -8.82 -16.73
C ALA A 85 -6.86 -8.06 -15.44
N ALA A 86 -7.57 -6.97 -15.15
CA ALA A 86 -7.43 -6.24 -13.90
C ALA A 86 -7.96 -7.08 -12.74
N PHE A 87 -9.16 -7.66 -12.86
CA PHE A 87 -9.76 -8.52 -11.85
C PHE A 87 -8.86 -9.70 -11.46
N ILE A 88 -8.33 -10.43 -12.45
CA ILE A 88 -7.44 -11.57 -12.18
C ILE A 88 -6.16 -11.13 -11.48
N ARG A 89 -5.55 -10.03 -11.92
CA ARG A 89 -4.32 -9.50 -11.31
C ARG A 89 -4.54 -9.05 -9.87
N THR A 90 -5.59 -8.27 -9.63
CA THR A 90 -5.97 -7.83 -8.28
C THR A 90 -6.32 -9.03 -7.40
N SER A 91 -7.03 -10.04 -7.92
CA SER A 91 -7.36 -11.24 -7.16
C SER A 91 -6.11 -12.03 -6.76
N LYS A 92 -5.12 -12.12 -7.67
CA LYS A 92 -3.84 -12.75 -7.37
C LYS A 92 -3.07 -11.99 -6.29
N GLU A 93 -3.01 -10.66 -6.41
CA GLU A 93 -2.33 -9.80 -5.43
C GLU A 93 -2.96 -9.93 -4.04
N ILE A 94 -4.29 -10.03 -3.95
CA ILE A 94 -4.99 -10.35 -2.70
C ILE A 94 -4.54 -11.71 -2.14
N SER A 95 -4.48 -12.76 -2.96
CA SER A 95 -4.02 -14.09 -2.52
C SER A 95 -2.55 -14.09 -2.07
N ASP A 96 -1.68 -13.33 -2.73
CA ASP A 96 -0.28 -13.19 -2.34
C ASP A 96 -0.18 -12.48 -0.97
N LEU A 97 -0.94 -11.40 -0.76
CA LEU A 97 -1.02 -10.69 0.53
C LEU A 97 -1.59 -11.56 1.67
N GLU A 98 -2.60 -12.39 1.40
CA GLU A 98 -3.10 -13.36 2.37
C GLU A 98 -2.02 -14.35 2.81
N GLY A 99 -1.16 -14.78 1.88
CA GLY A 99 -0.01 -15.64 2.17
C GLY A 99 1.03 -14.95 3.06
N GLU A 100 1.35 -13.69 2.77
CA GLU A 100 2.26 -12.87 3.59
C GLU A 100 1.72 -12.67 5.00
N LEU A 101 0.42 -12.38 5.15
CA LEU A 101 -0.23 -12.22 6.46
C LEU A 101 -0.18 -13.51 7.29
N LEU A 102 -0.40 -14.66 6.65
CA LEU A 102 -0.26 -15.97 7.31
C LEU A 102 1.19 -16.21 7.77
N SER A 103 2.18 -15.80 6.99
CA SER A 103 3.59 -15.88 7.35
C SER A 103 3.90 -15.03 8.58
N ILE A 104 3.45 -13.76 8.61
CA ILE A 104 3.63 -12.85 9.74
C ILE A 104 2.98 -13.42 11.00
N ARG A 105 1.75 -13.93 10.91
CA ARG A 105 1.05 -14.56 12.02
C ARG A 105 1.86 -15.74 12.59
N ASN A 106 2.43 -16.58 11.74
CA ASN A 106 3.24 -17.71 12.17
C ASN A 106 4.54 -17.25 12.86
N LEU A 107 5.19 -16.21 12.32
CA LEU A 107 6.39 -15.63 12.92
C LEU A 107 6.09 -15.06 14.32
N LEU A 108 5.02 -14.27 14.46
CA LEU A 108 4.58 -13.73 15.74
C LEU A 108 4.23 -14.84 16.74
N SER A 109 3.56 -15.90 16.31
CA SER A 109 3.25 -17.07 17.14
C SER A 109 4.53 -17.78 17.63
N SER A 110 5.50 -17.97 16.73
CA SER A 110 6.80 -18.55 17.08
C SER A 110 7.55 -17.66 18.08
N GLN A 111 7.56 -16.34 17.86
CA GLN A 111 8.22 -15.39 18.75
C GLN A 111 7.55 -15.37 20.13
N ALA A 112 6.22 -15.36 20.19
CA ALA A 112 5.47 -15.42 21.44
C ALA A 112 5.78 -16.72 22.21
N THR A 113 5.81 -17.86 21.53
CA THR A 113 6.20 -19.15 22.13
C THR A 113 7.60 -19.09 22.74
N LEU A 114 8.55 -18.47 22.04
CA LEU A 114 9.93 -18.34 22.49
C LEU A 114 10.05 -17.42 23.71
N ILE A 115 9.32 -16.30 23.71
CA ILE A 115 9.22 -15.38 24.86
C ILE A 115 8.60 -16.09 26.06
N HIS A 116 7.50 -16.83 25.88
CA HIS A 116 6.88 -17.61 26.95
C HIS A 116 7.84 -18.65 27.51
N GLY A 117 8.55 -19.40 26.65
CA GLY A 117 9.54 -20.36 27.10
C GLY A 117 10.71 -19.74 27.87
N LEU A 118 11.17 -18.54 27.48
CA LEU A 118 12.16 -17.78 28.24
C LEU A 118 11.61 -17.28 29.58
N ALA A 119 10.40 -16.74 29.59
CA ALA A 119 9.76 -16.25 30.81
C ALA A 119 9.54 -17.38 31.84
N GLU A 120 9.12 -18.57 31.38
CA GLU A 120 9.01 -19.77 32.22
C GLU A 120 10.39 -20.29 32.67
N GLY A 121 11.39 -20.27 31.78
CA GLY A 121 12.77 -20.68 32.08
C GLY A 121 13.55 -19.72 33.00
N VAL A 122 13.08 -18.48 33.19
CA VAL A 122 13.62 -17.51 34.15
C VAL A 122 12.97 -17.65 35.53
N HIS A 123 11.89 -18.43 35.67
CA HIS A 123 11.30 -18.79 36.97
C HIS A 123 12.08 -19.93 37.66
N ILE A 124 13.41 -19.79 37.76
CA ILE A 124 14.26 -20.71 38.50
C ILE A 124 14.52 -20.11 39.87
N ASP A 125 13.66 -20.42 40.84
CA ASP A 125 13.96 -20.82 42.23
C ASP A 125 15.03 -20.02 43.03
N SER A 126 15.39 -18.81 42.63
CA SER A 126 16.58 -18.11 43.12
C SER A 126 16.33 -17.22 44.34
N LEU A 127 15.23 -17.39 45.08
CA LEU A 127 15.04 -16.68 46.35
C LEU A 127 14.35 -17.51 47.43
N SER A 128 14.79 -18.76 47.62
CA SER A 128 14.64 -19.44 48.89
C SER A 128 15.98 -19.98 49.38
N ILE A 129 16.99 -19.10 49.42
CA ILE A 129 18.09 -19.27 50.37
C ILE A 129 17.54 -18.82 51.73
N THR A 130 16.94 -19.76 52.45
CA THR A 130 16.68 -19.65 53.89
C THR A 130 18.02 -19.78 54.62
N VAL A 131 18.68 -18.65 54.89
CA VAL A 131 19.81 -18.63 55.84
C VAL A 131 19.23 -18.60 57.25
N PRO A 132 19.65 -19.51 58.16
CA PRO A 132 19.12 -19.61 59.51
C PRO A 132 19.68 -18.52 60.44
N ASP A 133 18.85 -18.20 61.44
CA ASP A 133 19.00 -17.18 62.48
C ASP A 133 20.42 -17.01 63.07
N SER A 134 20.92 -15.76 63.06
CA SER A 134 21.87 -15.28 64.08
C SER A 134 21.72 -13.76 64.29
N PRO A 135 21.52 -13.28 65.53
CA PRO A 135 21.30 -11.86 65.80
C PRO A 135 22.59 -11.19 66.28
N THR A 136 23.18 -10.26 65.52
CA THR A 136 24.02 -9.21 66.12
C THR A 136 23.98 -7.91 65.31
N ALA A 137 23.26 -6.96 65.91
CA ALA A 137 23.33 -5.50 65.88
C ALA A 137 24.26 -4.77 64.87
N ASN A 138 23.61 -3.79 64.22
CA ASN A 138 24.07 -2.44 63.88
C ASN A 138 25.06 -2.25 62.71
N GLY A 139 24.45 -2.05 61.54
CA GLY A 139 25.04 -1.35 60.39
C GLY A 139 23.91 -0.91 59.47
N LEU A 140 23.11 0.07 59.92
CA LEU A 140 21.98 0.64 59.19
C LEU A 140 22.51 1.42 57.97
N SER A 141 22.74 0.75 56.84
CA SER A 141 22.70 1.40 55.54
C SER A 141 21.28 1.23 55.01
N ASN A 142 20.47 2.27 55.20
CA ASN A 142 19.27 2.48 54.39
C ASN A 142 19.73 2.63 52.94
N TYR A 143 19.92 1.52 52.24
CA TYR A 143 19.72 1.50 50.81
C TYR A 143 18.24 1.74 50.66
N GLU A 144 17.86 2.99 50.37
CA GLU A 144 16.58 3.14 49.73
C GLU A 144 16.67 2.33 48.44
N ASP A 145 15.95 1.22 48.42
CA ASP A 145 15.26 0.70 47.24
C ASP A 145 14.29 1.80 46.76
N ARG A 146 14.86 2.96 46.38
CA ARG A 146 14.14 4.03 45.73
C ARG A 146 14.01 3.54 44.31
N GLY A 147 12.89 2.87 44.04
CA GLY A 147 12.50 2.49 42.69
C GLY A 147 12.71 3.65 41.72
N PRO A 148 12.92 3.36 40.42
CA PRO A 148 13.39 4.35 39.47
C PRO A 148 12.51 5.59 39.55
N SER A 149 13.15 6.74 39.81
CA SER A 149 12.47 8.03 39.86
C SER A 149 11.70 8.22 38.55
N ASP A 150 10.59 8.97 38.53
CA ASP A 150 9.79 9.13 37.30
C ASP A 150 10.65 9.63 36.11
N LEU A 151 11.73 10.36 36.38
CA LEU A 151 12.76 10.71 35.43
C LEU A 151 13.49 9.50 34.83
N GLU A 152 13.88 8.51 35.65
CA GLU A 152 14.55 7.29 35.19
C GLU A 152 13.62 6.42 34.34
N LYS A 153 12.31 6.37 34.65
CA LYS A 153 11.32 5.69 33.80
C LYS A 153 11.16 6.39 32.45
N GLN A 154 11.05 7.71 32.46
CA GLN A 154 11.00 8.53 31.24
C GLN A 154 12.26 8.34 30.38
N LEU A 155 13.43 8.14 31.00
CA LEU A 155 14.69 7.84 30.30
C LEU A 155 14.73 6.43 29.70
N ILE A 156 14.07 5.45 30.32
CA ILE A 156 13.96 4.08 29.77
C ILE A 156 13.03 4.07 28.56
N GLU A 157 11.96 4.86 28.59
CA GLU A 157 10.96 4.95 27.50
C GLU A 157 11.41 5.86 26.35
N PHE A 158 12.32 6.82 26.60
CA PHE A 158 12.80 7.79 25.62
C PHE A 158 13.37 7.13 24.34
N PRO A 159 14.24 6.12 24.41
CA PRO A 159 14.74 5.43 23.23
C PRO A 159 13.62 4.81 22.38
N ASP A 160 12.69 4.09 23.00
CA ASP A 160 11.64 3.37 22.29
C ASP A 160 10.68 4.32 21.58
N LEU A 161 10.31 5.43 22.23
CA LEU A 161 9.49 6.48 21.62
C LEU A 161 10.14 7.07 20.37
N LEU A 162 11.46 7.32 20.42
CA LEU A 162 12.18 7.89 19.29
C LEU A 162 12.32 6.88 18.13
N ASP A 163 12.49 5.58 18.41
CA ASP A 163 12.44 4.55 17.36
C ASP A 163 11.09 4.50 16.63
N VAL A 164 9.98 4.63 17.37
CA VAL A 164 8.63 4.67 16.76
C VAL A 164 8.48 5.87 15.84
N LEU A 165 8.88 7.06 16.29
CA LEU A 165 8.79 8.30 15.48
C LEU A 165 9.68 8.22 14.21
N LEU A 166 10.87 7.62 14.33
CA LEU A 166 11.76 7.37 13.20
C LEU A 166 11.19 6.33 12.23
N ALA A 167 10.50 5.30 12.73
CA ALA A 167 9.83 4.31 11.89
C ALA A 167 8.63 4.92 11.14
N GLU A 168 7.91 5.85 11.77
CA GLU A 168 6.79 6.59 11.19
C GLU A 168 7.22 7.73 10.24
N ARG A 169 8.53 7.95 10.04
CA ARG A 169 9.12 9.06 9.26
C ARG A 169 8.67 10.46 9.72
N ARG A 170 8.29 10.61 11.00
CA ARG A 170 7.85 11.87 11.59
C ARG A 170 9.06 12.68 12.07
N VAL A 171 9.84 13.18 11.11
CA VAL A 171 11.14 13.85 11.33
C VAL A 171 11.04 15.03 12.30
N ASP A 172 10.03 15.90 12.16
CA ASP A 172 9.90 17.09 13.00
C ASP A 172 9.64 16.73 14.47
N GLU A 173 8.88 15.66 14.71
CA GLU A 173 8.57 15.18 16.06
C GLU A 173 9.72 14.38 16.66
N ALA A 174 10.46 13.64 15.82
CA ALA A 174 11.69 12.98 16.20
C ALA A 174 12.77 14.00 16.63
N LEU A 175 12.87 15.14 15.94
CA LEU A 175 13.78 16.23 16.32
C LEU A 175 13.36 16.88 17.64
N ALA A 176 12.07 17.21 17.80
CA ALA A 176 11.58 17.83 19.03
C ALA A 176 11.77 16.93 20.26
N THR A 177 11.54 15.63 20.11
CA THR A 177 11.78 14.65 21.18
C THR A 177 13.27 14.48 21.47
N LEU A 178 14.13 14.47 20.44
CA LEU A 178 15.58 14.42 20.61
C LEU A 178 16.12 15.64 21.38
N ASP A 179 15.66 16.86 21.04
CA ASP A 179 16.04 18.10 21.72
C ASP A 179 15.60 18.09 23.21
N GLU A 180 14.42 17.56 23.50
CA GLU A 180 13.94 17.35 24.87
C GLU A 180 14.84 16.36 25.63
N GLY A 181 15.19 15.23 25.01
CA GLY A 181 16.08 14.23 25.59
C GLY A 181 17.48 14.78 25.90
N GLU A 182 18.02 15.62 25.02
CA GLU A 182 19.32 16.28 25.21
C GLU A 182 19.27 17.34 26.33
N ARG A 183 18.18 18.11 26.42
CA ARG A 183 17.96 19.05 27.53
C ARG A 183 17.89 18.32 28.87
N VAL A 184 17.14 17.23 28.95
CA VAL A 184 17.02 16.41 30.17
C VAL A 184 18.36 15.78 30.55
N ALA A 185 19.14 15.29 29.57
CA ALA A 185 20.48 14.77 29.80
C ALA A 185 21.44 15.84 30.36
N PHE A 186 21.36 17.06 29.82
CA PHE A 186 22.17 18.20 30.28
C PHE A 186 21.81 18.60 31.71
N GLU A 187 20.52 18.74 32.02
CA GLU A 187 20.05 19.09 33.36
C GLU A 187 20.40 18.01 34.40
N ALA A 188 20.29 16.74 34.05
CA ALA A 188 20.63 15.64 34.95
C ALA A 188 22.15 15.57 35.24
N LYS A 189 22.97 15.94 34.26
CA LYS A 189 24.43 16.07 34.41
C LYS A 189 24.80 17.26 35.30
N GLU A 190 24.12 18.39 35.18
CA GLU A 190 24.36 19.59 35.99
C GLU A 190 23.92 19.39 37.45
N LYS A 191 22.76 18.77 37.65
CA LYS A 191 22.17 18.55 38.98
C LYS A 191 22.73 17.32 39.71
N ASN A 192 23.63 16.53 39.08
CA ASN A 192 24.14 15.25 39.58
C ASN A 192 23.03 14.32 40.13
N THR A 193 21.86 14.36 39.51
CA THR A 193 20.67 13.63 39.98
C THR A 193 20.65 12.18 39.53
N LEU A 194 21.46 11.81 38.55
CA LEU A 194 21.51 10.45 37.98
C LEU A 194 22.86 9.78 38.22
N SER A 195 22.82 8.45 38.36
CA SER A 195 24.02 7.62 38.39
C SER A 195 24.87 7.84 37.13
N PRO A 196 26.21 7.92 37.25
CA PRO A 196 27.11 8.09 36.10
C PRO A 196 26.90 7.05 34.98
N ALA A 197 26.46 5.84 35.33
CA ALA A 197 26.18 4.78 34.35
C ALA A 197 24.94 5.07 33.50
N VAL A 198 23.88 5.63 34.10
CA VAL A 198 22.63 5.99 33.41
C VAL A 198 22.86 7.19 32.49
N LEU A 199 23.67 8.17 32.93
CA LEU A 199 24.06 9.30 32.10
C LEU A 199 24.85 8.87 30.86
N MET A 200 25.81 7.96 31.01
CA MET A 200 26.57 7.42 29.87
C MET A 200 25.68 6.63 28.91
N SER A 201 24.74 5.83 29.44
CA SER A 201 23.76 5.11 28.62
C SER A 201 22.88 6.06 27.82
N LEU A 202 22.32 7.10 28.47
CA LEU A 202 21.51 8.12 27.82
C LEU A 202 22.27 8.87 26.73
N GLN A 203 23.50 9.29 27.03
CA GLN A 203 24.35 9.99 26.06
C GLN A 203 24.65 9.11 24.84
N THR A 204 24.92 7.82 25.07
CA THR A 204 25.13 6.84 23.99
C THR A 204 23.86 6.70 23.14
N ALA A 205 22.69 6.53 23.77
CA ALA A 205 21.40 6.40 23.09
C ALA A 205 21.06 7.66 22.25
N ILE A 206 21.30 8.86 22.78
CA ILE A 206 21.10 10.13 22.05
C ILE A 206 21.99 10.16 20.80
N THR A 207 23.28 9.80 20.93
CA THR A 207 24.20 9.82 19.79
C THR A 207 23.85 8.81 18.71
N GLU A 208 23.45 7.60 19.09
CA GLU A 208 23.04 6.55 18.16
C GLU A 208 21.80 6.96 17.36
N ARG A 209 20.81 7.54 18.04
CA ARG A 209 19.54 7.93 17.42
C ARG A 209 19.68 9.16 16.54
N ARG A 210 20.57 10.09 16.91
CA ARG A 210 20.95 11.20 16.04
C ARG A 210 21.60 10.71 14.74
N GLN A 211 22.43 9.67 14.82
CA GLN A 211 23.01 9.04 13.62
C GLN A 211 21.93 8.39 12.76
N LYS A 212 21.00 7.62 13.35
CA LYS A 212 19.88 7.00 12.61
C LYS A 212 19.02 8.04 11.89
N LEU A 213 18.71 9.16 12.55
CA LEU A 213 17.95 10.26 11.94
C LEU A 213 18.73 10.89 10.77
N ALA A 214 20.04 11.11 10.93
CA ALA A 214 20.89 11.63 9.86
C ALA A 214 20.94 10.69 8.65
N ASP A 215 21.04 9.38 8.88
CA ASP A 215 21.04 8.36 7.83
C ASP A 215 19.70 8.34 7.09
N GLN A 216 18.57 8.41 7.80
CA GLN A 216 17.23 8.48 7.19
C GLN A 216 17.03 9.76 6.34
N LEU A 217 17.54 10.91 6.80
CA LEU A 217 17.49 12.15 6.03
C LEU A 217 18.39 12.09 4.79
N ALA A 218 19.57 11.48 4.90
CA ALA A 218 20.47 11.27 3.77
C ALA A 218 19.86 10.33 2.73
N GLU A 219 19.19 9.26 3.16
CA GLU A 219 18.45 8.36 2.28
C GLU A 219 17.31 9.08 1.57
N ALA A 220 16.50 9.85 2.30
CA ALA A 220 15.39 10.62 1.74
C ALA A 220 15.86 11.66 0.71
N ALA A 221 17.00 12.31 0.94
CA ALA A 221 17.58 13.27 0.01
C ALA A 221 18.19 12.62 -1.25
N CYS A 222 18.61 11.35 -1.16
CA CYS A 222 19.14 10.58 -2.29
C CYS A 222 18.05 9.96 -3.18
N GLN A 223 16.78 9.94 -2.74
CA GLN A 223 15.68 9.45 -3.57
C GLN A 223 15.40 10.44 -4.70
N PRO A 224 15.37 10.01 -5.98
CA PRO A 224 14.96 10.88 -7.07
C PRO A 224 13.51 11.31 -6.85
N SER A 225 13.25 12.63 -6.82
CA SER A 225 11.88 13.15 -6.77
C SER A 225 11.08 12.60 -7.95
N THR A 226 10.09 11.77 -7.63
CA THR A 226 9.00 11.42 -8.55
C THR A 226 8.06 12.60 -8.76
#